data_AF-A0A8T4VRM1-F1
#
_entry.id   AF-A0A8T4VRM1-F1
#
_cell.length_a   1.000
_cell.length_b   1.000
_cell.length_c   1.000
_cell.angle_alpha   90.00
_cell.angle_beta   90.00
_cell.angle_gamma   90.00
#
_symmetry.space_group_name_H-M   'P 1'
#
loop_
_entity.id
_entity.type
_entity.pdbx_description
1 polymer ?
#
loop_
_entity_poly.entity_id
_entity_poly.type
_entity_poly.pdbx_seq_one_letter_code
_entity_poly.pdbx_strand_id
1 'polypeptide(L)'
;DQTMDQMELLAPVMASMGVMLETTAEVDAHAGSRRKRPAKRLATIRNAGELQIPFTTGILFGIGENWNDRARSLLAIRGLHQRYGHIQEVIVQPVSPNERWDGGSPNLETMQRVVAMARKALPEDVAVQVPPNLAPVRNLVDNGINDLGGVSPVTDDFVNPDYAWPAVEEIESIAEKAGVPLRERLPVYERYLPENGLSNDWISEAVGHVIYADNPIGRRYRNLLASEPGPRV
;
A
#
# COMPACT_ATOMS: atom_id res chain seq x y z
N ASP A 1 -4.69 -15.91 -5.58
CA ASP A 1 -4.46 -14.70 -6.40
C ASP A 1 -5.64 -14.54 -7.33
N GLN A 2 -6.19 -13.33 -7.43
CA GLN A 2 -7.38 -13.03 -8.24
C GLN A 2 -7.05 -13.20 -9.74
N THR A 3 -8.00 -13.76 -10.49
CA THR A 3 -7.92 -13.84 -11.95
C THR A 3 -8.26 -12.50 -12.60
N MET A 4 -7.97 -12.35 -13.90
CA MET A 4 -8.36 -11.15 -14.65
C MET A 4 -9.89 -10.95 -14.62
N ASP A 5 -10.66 -11.98 -14.95
CA ASP A 5 -12.13 -11.93 -14.95
C ASP A 5 -12.72 -11.55 -13.58
N GLN A 6 -12.10 -12.01 -12.48
CA GLN A 6 -12.52 -11.65 -11.12
C GLN A 6 -12.25 -10.17 -10.81
N MET A 7 -11.11 -9.63 -11.26
CA MET A 7 -10.80 -8.21 -11.10
C MET A 7 -11.71 -7.35 -11.99
N GLU A 8 -11.94 -7.74 -13.23
CA GLU A 8 -12.84 -7.05 -14.15
C GLU A 8 -14.27 -6.98 -13.61
N LEU A 9 -14.76 -8.06 -13.00
CA LEU A 9 -16.07 -8.10 -12.35
C LEU A 9 -16.19 -7.08 -11.19
N LEU A 10 -15.11 -6.88 -10.43
CA LEU A 10 -15.12 -6.04 -9.23
C LEU A 10 -14.68 -4.60 -9.48
N ALA A 11 -13.93 -4.33 -10.56
CA ALA A 11 -13.39 -3.01 -10.87
C ALA A 11 -14.46 -1.90 -10.89
N PRO A 12 -15.68 -2.12 -11.42
CA PRO A 12 -16.70 -1.08 -11.44
C PRO A 12 -17.20 -0.64 -10.06
N VAL A 13 -16.94 -1.37 -8.98
CA VAL A 13 -17.48 -1.07 -7.64
C VAL A 13 -16.40 -0.86 -6.57
N MET A 14 -15.13 -0.85 -6.97
CA MET A 14 -13.98 -0.69 -6.07
C MET A 14 -13.21 0.57 -6.42
N ALA A 15 -12.87 1.40 -5.44
CA ALA A 15 -12.04 2.60 -5.66
C ALA A 15 -10.56 2.25 -5.92
N SER A 16 -10.10 1.13 -5.35
CA SER A 16 -8.77 0.56 -5.56
C SER A 16 -8.79 -0.93 -5.19
N MET A 17 -7.75 -1.66 -5.58
CA MET A 17 -7.53 -3.05 -5.18
C MET A 17 -6.08 -3.25 -4.74
N GLY A 18 -5.74 -4.42 -4.20
CA GLY A 18 -4.36 -4.68 -3.84
C GLY A 18 -3.99 -6.12 -3.58
N VAL A 19 -2.70 -6.42 -3.74
CA VAL A 19 -2.08 -7.65 -3.28
C VAL A 19 -0.60 -7.42 -3.02
N MET A 20 -0.07 -7.95 -1.92
CA MET A 20 1.37 -7.92 -1.65
C MET A 20 2.13 -8.75 -2.69
N LEU A 21 3.18 -8.20 -3.29
CA LEU A 21 4.16 -8.98 -4.05
C LEU A 21 4.99 -9.86 -3.10
N GLU A 22 5.27 -9.34 -1.90
CA GLU A 22 6.15 -9.92 -0.87
C GLU A 22 7.61 -9.94 -1.33
N THR A 23 7.97 -10.83 -2.26
CA THR A 23 9.31 -10.91 -2.83
C THR A 23 9.26 -11.56 -4.20
N THR A 24 10.24 -11.26 -5.04
CA THR A 24 10.48 -11.95 -6.33
C THR A 24 11.34 -13.21 -6.17
N ALA A 25 11.95 -13.41 -5.01
CA ALA A 25 12.73 -14.59 -4.71
C ALA A 25 11.85 -15.79 -4.35
N GLU A 26 12.35 -16.99 -4.62
CA GLU A 26 11.80 -18.22 -4.05
C GLU A 26 12.36 -18.38 -2.63
N VAL A 27 11.49 -18.29 -1.62
CA VAL A 27 11.85 -18.39 -0.20
C VAL A 27 11.01 -19.47 0.49
N ASP A 28 11.56 -20.08 1.54
CA ASP A 28 10.87 -21.15 2.26
C ASP A 28 9.55 -20.69 2.92
N ALA A 29 9.47 -19.41 3.31
CA ALA A 29 8.25 -18.79 3.84
C ALA A 29 7.06 -18.83 2.85
N HIS A 30 7.32 -19.02 1.55
CA HIS A 30 6.30 -19.17 0.52
C HIS A 30 5.89 -20.62 0.26
N ALA A 31 6.51 -21.60 0.92
CA ALA A 31 6.19 -23.01 0.79
C ALA A 31 4.91 -23.42 1.58
N GLY A 32 4.65 -24.72 1.66
CA GLY A 32 3.48 -25.29 2.34
C GLY A 32 2.23 -25.42 1.49
N SER A 33 1.09 -25.71 2.14
CA SER A 33 -0.20 -26.03 1.51
C SER A 33 -0.82 -24.83 0.79
N ARG A 34 -0.67 -23.62 1.36
CA ARG A 34 -1.01 -22.34 0.72
C ARG A 34 0.26 -21.69 0.16
N ARG A 35 0.84 -22.35 -0.85
CA ARG A 35 2.04 -21.90 -1.55
C ARG A 35 1.79 -20.56 -2.23
N LYS A 36 2.68 -19.60 -2.01
CA LYS A 36 2.73 -18.33 -2.74
C LYS A 36 3.75 -18.48 -3.87
N ARG A 37 3.46 -17.93 -5.04
CA ARG A 37 4.38 -17.98 -6.19
C ARG A 37 4.60 -16.56 -6.68
N PRO A 38 5.83 -16.01 -6.62
CA PRO A 38 6.12 -14.65 -7.05
C PRO A 38 5.61 -14.33 -8.46
N ALA A 39 5.76 -15.27 -9.40
CA ALA A 39 5.28 -15.11 -10.78
C ALA A 39 3.75 -14.91 -10.87
N LYS A 40 2.97 -15.56 -9.99
CA LYS A 40 1.51 -15.37 -9.95
C LYS A 40 1.13 -14.01 -9.37
N ARG A 41 1.85 -13.56 -8.34
CA ARG A 41 1.66 -12.21 -7.76
C ARG A 41 1.97 -11.11 -8.78
N LEU A 42 3.09 -11.23 -9.50
CA LEU A 42 3.42 -10.32 -10.61
C LEU A 42 2.36 -10.35 -11.72
N ALA A 43 1.79 -11.52 -12.04
CA ALA A 43 0.70 -11.61 -13.00
C ALA A 43 -0.57 -10.87 -12.51
N THR A 44 -0.97 -11.04 -11.25
CA THR A 44 -2.11 -10.29 -10.69
C THR A 44 -1.89 -8.79 -10.72
N ILE A 45 -0.71 -8.30 -10.32
CA ILE A 45 -0.39 -6.86 -10.37
C ILE A 45 -0.43 -6.35 -11.81
N ARG A 46 0.13 -7.10 -12.77
CA ARG A 46 0.07 -6.76 -14.20
C ARG A 46 -1.37 -6.68 -14.71
N ASN A 47 -2.22 -7.64 -14.37
CA ASN A 47 -3.62 -7.66 -14.80
C ASN A 47 -4.37 -6.41 -14.30
N ALA A 48 -4.11 -5.97 -13.06
CA ALA A 48 -4.67 -4.73 -12.54
C ALA A 48 -4.21 -3.51 -13.35
N GLY A 49 -2.94 -3.49 -13.78
CA GLY A 49 -2.43 -2.46 -14.69
C GLY A 49 -3.08 -2.49 -16.08
N GLU A 50 -3.34 -3.68 -16.63
CA GLU A 50 -4.03 -3.84 -17.92
C GLU A 50 -5.51 -3.42 -17.86
N LEU A 51 -6.14 -3.57 -16.69
CA LEU A 51 -7.51 -3.15 -16.42
C LEU A 51 -7.64 -1.71 -15.91
N GLN A 52 -6.53 -0.95 -15.84
CA GLN A 52 -6.51 0.42 -15.32
C GLN A 52 -7.12 0.56 -13.91
N ILE A 53 -6.79 -0.37 -13.00
CA ILE A 53 -7.26 -0.34 -11.61
C ILE A 53 -6.19 0.30 -10.72
N PRO A 54 -6.49 1.39 -9.97
CA PRO A 54 -5.59 1.90 -8.95
C PRO A 54 -5.24 0.80 -7.93
N PHE A 55 -3.95 0.57 -7.71
CA PHE A 55 -3.48 -0.66 -7.06
C PHE A 55 -2.47 -0.44 -5.95
N THR A 56 -2.69 -1.07 -4.81
CA THR A 56 -1.71 -1.16 -3.71
C THR A 56 -0.99 -2.49 -3.79
N THR A 57 0.34 -2.46 -3.68
CA THR A 57 1.16 -3.67 -3.52
C THR A 57 2.24 -3.44 -2.48
N GLY A 58 3.23 -4.31 -2.37
CA GLY A 58 4.26 -4.16 -1.35
C GLY A 58 5.24 -5.30 -1.32
N ILE A 59 6.34 -5.09 -0.60
CA ILE A 59 7.33 -6.10 -0.28
C ILE A 59 7.21 -6.51 1.18
N LEU A 60 7.49 -7.77 1.45
CA LEU A 60 7.65 -8.35 2.79
C LEU A 60 9.11 -8.74 2.91
N PHE A 61 9.81 -8.20 3.89
CA PHE A 61 11.25 -8.42 4.05
C PHE A 61 11.60 -9.02 5.40
N GLY A 62 12.69 -9.79 5.40
CA GLY A 62 13.12 -10.60 6.53
C GLY A 62 12.63 -12.04 6.48
N ILE A 63 12.14 -12.53 5.33
CA ILE A 63 11.58 -13.88 5.13
C ILE A 63 12.55 -14.84 4.44
N GLY A 64 13.86 -14.57 4.55
CA GLY A 64 14.93 -15.36 3.93
C GLY A 64 15.47 -14.79 2.61
N GLU A 65 14.93 -13.67 2.12
CA GLU A 65 15.45 -12.98 0.94
C GLU A 65 16.72 -12.18 1.26
N ASN A 66 17.60 -11.99 0.27
CA ASN A 66 18.80 -11.14 0.43
C ASN A 66 18.56 -9.71 -0.09
N TRP A 67 19.55 -8.83 0.06
CA TRP A 67 19.46 -7.43 -0.37
C TRP A 67 19.20 -7.24 -1.88
N ASN A 68 19.77 -8.11 -2.73
CA ASN A 68 19.52 -8.05 -4.17
C ASN A 68 18.07 -8.44 -4.50
N ASP A 69 17.49 -9.37 -3.75
CA ASP A 69 16.10 -9.80 -3.95
C ASP A 69 15.11 -8.69 -3.59
N ARG A 70 15.38 -7.94 -2.52
CA ARG A 70 14.62 -6.72 -2.17
C ARG A 70 14.67 -5.70 -3.29
N ALA A 71 15.87 -5.40 -3.79
CA ALA A 71 16.06 -4.46 -4.88
C ALA A 71 15.35 -4.92 -6.16
N ARG A 72 15.47 -6.20 -6.54
CA ARG A 72 14.77 -6.77 -7.70
C ARG A 72 13.25 -6.68 -7.57
N SER A 73 12.71 -6.92 -6.39
CA SER A 73 11.28 -6.84 -6.13
C SER A 73 10.75 -5.41 -6.29
N LEU A 74 11.46 -4.43 -5.73
CA LEU A 74 11.14 -3.01 -5.91
C LEU A 74 11.25 -2.56 -7.37
N LEU A 75 12.28 -3.03 -8.09
CA LEU A 75 12.47 -2.73 -9.51
C LEU A 75 11.38 -3.37 -10.39
N ALA A 76 10.90 -4.55 -10.03
CA ALA A 76 9.78 -5.20 -10.72
C ALA A 76 8.47 -4.41 -10.53
N ILE A 77 8.19 -3.97 -9.30
CA ILE A 77 7.05 -3.08 -8.99
C ILE A 77 7.16 -1.78 -9.79
N ARG A 78 8.33 -1.14 -9.77
CA ARG A 78 8.59 0.07 -10.56
C ARG A 78 8.33 -0.15 -12.04
N GLY A 79 8.81 -1.25 -12.62
CA GLY A 79 8.61 -1.54 -14.04
C GLY A 79 7.14 -1.69 -14.41
N LEU A 80 6.35 -2.33 -13.54
CA LEU A 80 4.89 -2.43 -13.72
C LEU A 80 4.20 -1.06 -13.62
N HIS A 81 4.59 -0.23 -12.64
CA HIS A 81 4.04 1.11 -12.53
C HIS A 81 4.44 1.99 -13.73
N GLN A 82 5.70 1.98 -14.17
CA GLN A 82 6.16 2.73 -15.33
C GLN A 82 5.43 2.34 -16.62
N ARG A 83 5.02 1.07 -16.74
CA ARG A 83 4.29 0.59 -17.92
C ARG A 83 2.82 0.98 -17.92
N TYR A 84 2.17 0.97 -16.76
CA TYR A 84 0.70 1.05 -16.68
C TYR A 84 0.18 2.22 -15.84
N GLY A 85 0.99 2.90 -15.02
CA GLY A 85 0.57 4.02 -14.15
C GLY A 85 -0.30 3.64 -12.94
N HIS A 86 -0.65 2.37 -12.78
CA HIS A 86 -1.70 1.91 -11.85
C HIS A 86 -1.31 1.79 -10.37
N ILE A 87 -0.03 1.61 -10.03
CA ILE A 87 0.39 1.41 -8.63
C ILE A 87 0.38 2.73 -7.86
N GLN A 88 -0.48 2.86 -6.85
CA GLN A 88 -0.61 4.06 -6.02
C GLN A 88 0.31 4.06 -4.80
N GLU A 89 0.51 2.89 -4.23
CA GLU A 89 1.15 2.72 -2.93
C GLU A 89 1.94 1.40 -2.91
N VAL A 90 3.12 1.46 -2.28
CA VAL A 90 3.96 0.30 -2.00
C VAL A 90 4.18 0.20 -0.50
N ILE A 91 3.65 -0.87 0.08
CA ILE A 91 3.84 -1.22 1.48
C ILE A 91 5.20 -1.87 1.67
N VAL A 92 6.03 -1.29 2.53
CA VAL A 92 7.35 -1.80 2.91
C VAL A 92 7.23 -2.43 4.29
N GLN A 93 6.87 -3.71 4.33
CA GLN A 93 6.49 -4.39 5.55
C GLN A 93 7.60 -5.33 6.05
N PRO A 94 8.10 -5.17 7.29
CA PRO A 94 8.95 -6.19 7.90
C PRO A 94 8.11 -7.43 8.26
N VAL A 95 8.72 -8.61 8.23
CA VAL A 95 8.07 -9.79 8.79
C VAL A 95 7.97 -9.69 10.31
N SER A 96 6.82 -10.12 10.83
CA SER A 96 6.62 -10.41 12.24
C SER A 96 6.46 -11.93 12.43
N PRO A 97 6.97 -12.49 13.55
CA PRO A 97 6.86 -13.92 13.81
C PRO A 97 5.42 -14.42 13.73
N ASN A 98 5.22 -15.55 13.06
CA ASN A 98 3.93 -16.22 12.89
C ASN A 98 4.14 -17.71 12.60
N GLU A 99 3.06 -18.46 12.34
CA GLU A 99 3.13 -19.91 12.07
C GLU A 99 4.06 -20.31 10.90
N ARG A 100 4.31 -19.38 9.95
CA ARG A 100 5.17 -19.61 8.78
C ARG A 100 6.59 -19.05 8.94
N TRP A 101 6.84 -18.28 9.99
CA TRP A 101 8.13 -17.63 10.21
C TRP A 101 8.41 -17.45 11.70
N ASP A 102 9.43 -18.14 12.21
CA ASP A 102 9.93 -18.02 13.58
C ASP A 102 11.32 -17.37 13.67
N GLY A 103 11.91 -16.99 12.52
CA GLY A 103 13.27 -16.41 12.42
C GLY A 103 13.43 -14.98 12.98
N GLY A 104 12.45 -14.48 13.72
CA GLY A 104 12.44 -13.13 14.30
C GLY A 104 12.11 -12.02 13.30
N SER A 105 12.10 -10.78 13.78
CA SER A 105 11.87 -9.58 12.97
C SER A 105 13.18 -8.87 12.61
N PRO A 106 13.25 -8.21 11.42
CA PRO A 106 14.37 -7.34 11.08
C PRO A 106 14.63 -6.27 12.14
N ASN A 107 15.89 -5.90 12.35
CA ASN A 107 16.23 -4.79 13.24
C ASN A 107 15.94 -3.41 12.60
N LEU A 108 15.95 -2.35 13.42
CA LEU A 108 15.67 -0.99 12.97
C LEU A 108 16.57 -0.53 11.82
N GLU A 109 17.88 -0.79 11.90
CA GLU A 109 18.83 -0.40 10.85
C GLU A 109 18.47 -1.06 9.50
N THR A 110 18.05 -2.32 9.53
CA THR A 110 17.58 -3.02 8.33
C THR A 110 16.33 -2.36 7.78
N MET A 111 15.34 -2.06 8.63
CA MET A 111 14.11 -1.38 8.22
C MET A 111 14.41 -0.03 7.57
N GLN A 112 15.23 0.81 8.20
CA GLN A 112 15.65 2.12 7.67
C GLN A 112 16.26 2.01 6.28
N ARG A 113 17.17 1.04 6.08
CA ARG A 113 17.82 0.80 4.78
C ARG A 113 16.83 0.32 3.71
N VAL A 114 15.89 -0.54 4.05
CA VAL A 114 14.87 -1.05 3.10
C VAL A 114 13.88 0.06 2.71
N VAL A 115 13.45 0.88 3.66
CA VAL A 115 12.58 2.04 3.40
C VAL A 115 13.29 3.05 2.48
N ALA A 116 14.53 3.40 2.78
CA ALA A 116 15.34 4.28 1.92
C ALA A 116 15.55 3.69 0.52
N MET A 117 15.77 2.38 0.43
CA MET A 117 15.85 1.67 -0.85
C MET A 117 14.55 1.76 -1.64
N ALA A 118 13.40 1.55 -0.99
CA ALA A 118 12.09 1.67 -1.61
C ALA A 118 11.84 3.09 -2.13
N ARG A 119 12.06 4.11 -1.29
CA ARG A 119 11.89 5.51 -1.70
C ARG A 119 12.77 5.88 -2.88
N LYS A 120 14.02 5.41 -2.90
CA LYS A 120 14.96 5.67 -4.00
C LYS A 120 14.58 4.92 -5.29
N ALA A 121 14.07 3.70 -5.17
CA ALA A 121 13.73 2.89 -6.32
C ALA A 121 12.43 3.35 -6.99
N LEU A 122 11.41 3.71 -6.21
CA LEU A 122 10.06 3.97 -6.68
C LEU A 122 9.87 5.42 -7.16
N PRO A 123 9.10 5.63 -8.25
CA PRO A 123 8.71 6.97 -8.73
C PRO A 123 8.06 7.81 -7.63
N GLU A 124 8.26 9.14 -7.67
CA GLU A 124 7.84 10.08 -6.60
C GLU A 124 6.33 10.05 -6.34
N ASP A 125 5.57 9.77 -7.39
CA ASP A 125 4.12 9.72 -7.39
C ASP A 125 3.57 8.41 -6.77
N VAL A 126 4.42 7.40 -6.57
CA VAL A 126 4.10 6.21 -5.78
C VAL A 126 4.36 6.47 -4.29
N ALA A 127 3.33 6.30 -3.47
CA ALA A 127 3.46 6.39 -2.02
C ALA A 127 4.28 5.22 -1.46
N VAL A 128 5.12 5.50 -0.47
CA VAL A 128 5.86 4.51 0.30
C VAL A 128 5.26 4.47 1.68
N GLN A 129 4.66 3.32 2.00
CA GLN A 129 3.95 3.09 3.24
C GLN A 129 4.75 2.13 4.13
N VAL A 130 4.74 2.37 5.44
CA VAL A 130 5.15 1.36 6.44
C VAL A 130 4.02 1.18 7.46
N PRO A 131 3.56 -0.06 7.72
CA PRO A 131 2.49 -0.28 8.70
C PRO A 131 2.93 0.06 10.13
N PRO A 132 2.25 0.99 10.83
CA PRO A 132 2.66 1.48 12.15
C PRO A 132 2.47 0.47 13.27
N ASN A 133 1.59 -0.53 13.09
CA ASN A 133 1.43 -1.67 13.99
C ASN A 133 2.56 -2.71 13.88
N LEU A 134 3.36 -2.69 12.81
CA LEU A 134 4.40 -3.68 12.53
C LEU A 134 5.83 -3.12 12.52
N ALA A 135 5.98 -1.80 12.62
CA ALA A 135 7.28 -1.14 12.58
C ALA A 135 7.30 0.13 13.43
N PRO A 136 8.46 0.52 13.97
CA PRO A 136 8.60 1.75 14.75
C PRO A 136 8.68 2.98 13.84
N VAL A 137 7.55 3.35 13.21
CA VAL A 137 7.47 4.36 12.12
C VAL A 137 8.07 5.71 12.50
N ARG A 138 8.05 6.11 13.78
CA ARG A 138 8.76 7.31 14.28
C ARG A 138 10.21 7.38 13.83
N ASN A 139 10.90 6.24 13.82
CA ASN A 139 12.32 6.16 13.47
C ASN A 139 12.55 5.97 11.96
N LEU A 140 11.48 5.98 11.16
CA LEU A 140 11.48 5.69 9.72
C LEU A 140 10.98 6.85 8.87
N VAL A 141 10.39 7.91 9.46
CA VAL A 141 9.83 9.04 8.71
C VAL A 141 10.89 9.68 7.80
N ASP A 142 12.09 9.92 8.34
CA ASP A 142 13.21 10.53 7.61
C ASP A 142 13.80 9.61 6.52
N ASN A 143 13.37 8.35 6.43
CA ASN A 143 13.83 7.41 5.41
C ASN A 143 13.00 7.46 4.12
N GLY A 144 11.96 8.30 4.06
CA GLY A 144 11.20 8.55 2.85
C GLY A 144 9.78 7.98 2.83
N ILE A 145 9.21 7.70 4.00
CA ILE A 145 7.79 7.36 4.13
C ILE A 145 6.96 8.61 3.86
N ASN A 146 5.89 8.48 3.09
CA ASN A 146 4.90 9.54 2.90
C ASN A 146 3.46 9.05 3.10
N ASP A 147 3.29 7.81 3.54
CA ASP A 147 2.01 7.24 3.94
C ASP A 147 2.18 6.37 5.19
N LEU A 148 1.39 6.59 6.24
CA LEU A 148 1.43 5.75 7.44
C LEU A 148 0.41 4.61 7.37
N GLY A 149 -0.27 4.46 6.22
CA GLY A 149 -1.19 3.36 5.95
C GLY A 149 -2.60 3.58 6.47
N GLY A 150 -3.51 2.73 5.99
CA GLY A 150 -4.86 2.71 6.52
C GLY A 150 -4.86 2.30 7.98
N VAL A 151 -5.58 3.06 8.80
CA VAL A 151 -5.82 2.74 10.22
C VAL A 151 -7.30 2.80 10.50
N SER A 152 -7.78 1.95 11.40
CA SER A 152 -9.19 1.92 11.76
C SER A 152 -9.35 1.92 13.27
N PRO A 153 -10.01 2.95 13.85
CA PRO A 153 -10.35 2.94 15.27
C PRO A 153 -11.55 2.05 15.59
N VAL A 154 -12.19 1.43 14.58
CA VAL A 154 -13.47 0.71 14.73
C VAL A 154 -13.39 -0.75 14.28
N THR A 155 -12.47 -1.10 13.38
CA THR A 155 -12.38 -2.44 12.79
C THR A 155 -11.03 -3.08 13.04
N ASP A 156 -11.00 -4.41 13.21
CA ASP A 156 -9.76 -5.18 13.29
C ASP A 156 -8.95 -5.11 11.97
N ASP A 157 -7.64 -5.36 12.05
CA ASP A 157 -6.80 -5.58 10.87
C ASP A 157 -7.08 -6.99 10.32
N PHE A 158 -7.93 -7.11 9.29
CA PHE A 158 -8.23 -8.40 8.68
C PHE A 158 -7.03 -9.02 7.92
N VAL A 159 -5.95 -8.26 7.69
CA VAL A 159 -4.71 -8.76 7.07
C VAL A 159 -3.77 -9.31 8.13
N ASN A 160 -3.63 -8.63 9.27
CA ASN A 160 -2.85 -9.09 10.42
C ASN A 160 -3.68 -9.04 11.73
N PRO A 161 -4.61 -10.00 11.94
CA PRO A 161 -5.57 -9.95 13.06
C PRO A 161 -4.93 -9.93 14.45
N ASP A 162 -3.71 -10.45 14.57
CA ASP A 162 -2.95 -10.50 15.82
C ASP A 162 -2.31 -9.14 16.20
N TYR A 163 -2.37 -8.13 15.30
CA TYR A 163 -1.74 -6.83 15.47
C TYR A 163 -2.77 -5.70 15.37
N ALA A 164 -3.25 -5.23 16.52
CA ALA A 164 -4.20 -4.12 16.59
C ALA A 164 -3.65 -2.85 15.92
N TRP A 165 -4.55 -2.05 15.33
CA TRP A 165 -4.21 -0.72 14.83
C TRP A 165 -3.67 0.15 15.97
N PRO A 166 -2.67 1.01 15.70
CA PRO A 166 -2.30 2.03 16.67
C PRO A 166 -3.48 2.97 16.90
N ALA A 167 -3.54 3.57 18.09
CA ALA A 167 -4.50 4.62 18.39
C ALA A 167 -4.25 5.82 17.44
N VAL A 168 -5.32 6.52 17.03
CA VAL A 168 -5.19 7.68 16.13
C VAL A 168 -4.27 8.73 16.75
N GLU A 169 -4.35 8.91 18.07
CA GLU A 169 -3.51 9.80 18.86
C GLU A 169 -2.02 9.44 18.79
N GLU A 170 -1.71 8.14 18.63
CA GLU A 170 -0.32 7.70 18.46
C GLU A 170 0.24 8.17 17.12
N ILE A 171 -0.55 8.05 16.06
CA ILE A 171 -0.21 8.47 14.70
C ILE A 171 -0.09 9.99 14.62
N GLU A 172 -1.01 10.72 15.24
CA GLU A 172 -0.93 12.18 15.39
C GLU A 172 0.38 12.58 16.07
N SER A 173 0.73 11.89 17.16
CA SER A 173 1.99 12.13 17.86
C SER A 173 3.23 11.74 17.05
N ILE A 174 3.16 10.75 16.14
CA ILE A 174 4.24 10.45 15.19
C ILE A 174 4.44 11.61 14.23
N ALA A 175 3.35 12.07 13.60
CA ALA A 175 3.37 13.13 12.61
C ALA A 175 3.82 14.47 13.21
N GLU A 176 3.29 14.84 14.38
CA GLU A 176 3.67 16.05 15.11
C GLU A 176 5.16 16.08 15.43
N LYS A 177 5.72 14.97 15.95
CA LYS A 177 7.15 14.88 16.27
C LYS A 177 8.05 14.97 15.05
N ALA A 178 7.59 14.45 13.92
CA ALA A 178 8.30 14.57 12.65
C ALA A 178 8.10 15.94 11.96
N GLY A 179 7.26 16.82 12.53
CA GLY A 179 6.97 18.13 11.95
C GLY A 179 6.21 18.06 10.63
N VAL A 180 5.46 16.98 10.41
CA VAL A 180 4.71 16.74 9.17
C VAL A 180 3.21 16.75 9.43
N PRO A 181 2.39 17.32 8.53
CA PRO A 181 0.95 17.29 8.68
C PRO A 181 0.42 15.86 8.52
N LEU A 182 -0.51 15.45 9.39
CA LEU A 182 -1.27 14.21 9.25
C LEU A 182 -2.61 14.50 8.58
N ARG A 183 -2.98 13.71 7.56
CA ARG A 183 -4.24 13.89 6.86
C ARG A 183 -4.88 12.55 6.53
N GLU A 184 -6.19 12.47 6.78
CA GLU A 184 -7.01 11.38 6.28
C GLU A 184 -7.07 11.44 4.74
N ARG A 185 -6.93 10.29 4.07
CA ARG A 185 -7.10 10.17 2.61
C ARG A 185 -8.21 9.19 2.23
N LEU A 186 -8.64 9.27 0.97
CA LEU A 186 -9.50 8.24 0.39
C LEU A 186 -8.69 6.94 0.13
N PRO A 187 -9.38 5.79 -0.07
CA PRO A 187 -8.75 4.53 -0.49
C PRO A 187 -8.04 4.60 -1.86
N VAL A 188 -8.23 5.69 -2.61
CA VAL A 188 -7.61 5.98 -3.90
C VAL A 188 -7.00 7.39 -3.87
N TYR A 189 -5.81 7.54 -4.46
CA TYR A 189 -5.10 8.82 -4.51
C TYR A 189 -5.70 9.76 -5.56
N GLU A 190 -5.60 11.07 -5.34
CA GLU A 190 -6.34 12.08 -6.09
C GLU A 190 -6.00 12.10 -7.57
N ARG A 191 -4.77 11.71 -7.94
CA ARG A 191 -4.32 11.63 -9.33
C ARG A 191 -5.14 10.66 -10.20
N TYR A 192 -5.83 9.70 -9.59
CA TYR A 192 -6.70 8.77 -10.30
C TYR A 192 -8.14 9.27 -10.36
N LEU A 193 -8.52 10.23 -9.51
CA LEU A 193 -9.88 10.76 -9.49
C LEU A 193 -10.15 11.60 -10.74
N PRO A 194 -11.40 11.63 -11.22
CA PRO A 194 -11.77 12.49 -12.34
C PRO A 194 -11.64 13.96 -11.96
N GLU A 195 -10.98 14.75 -12.82
CA GLU A 195 -10.94 16.22 -12.66
C GLU A 195 -12.34 16.84 -12.82
N ASN A 196 -13.15 16.26 -13.72
CA ASN A 196 -14.52 16.68 -14.01
C ASN A 196 -15.43 15.46 -14.19
N GLY A 197 -16.66 15.55 -13.71
CA GLY A 197 -17.65 14.47 -13.82
C GLY A 197 -17.52 13.42 -12.71
N LEU A 198 -18.07 12.23 -12.97
CA LEU A 198 -18.16 11.13 -12.00
C LEU A 198 -17.28 9.93 -12.35
N SER A 199 -16.61 9.95 -13.50
CA SER A 199 -15.79 8.83 -13.94
C SER A 199 -14.67 9.26 -14.88
N ASN A 200 -13.66 8.41 -14.99
CA ASN A 200 -12.59 8.46 -15.98
C ASN A 200 -12.11 7.01 -16.22
N ASP A 201 -10.95 6.84 -16.86
CA ASP A 201 -10.39 5.50 -17.13
C ASP A 201 -10.03 4.70 -15.87
N TRP A 202 -9.89 5.35 -14.72
CA TRP A 202 -9.49 4.74 -13.45
C TRP A 202 -10.64 4.50 -12.49
N ILE A 203 -11.63 5.41 -12.51
CA ILE A 203 -12.73 5.47 -11.55
C ILE A 203 -14.04 5.31 -12.32
N SER A 204 -14.79 4.28 -11.94
CA SER A 204 -16.12 4.04 -12.47
C SER A 204 -17.12 5.08 -11.98
N GLU A 205 -18.22 5.21 -12.72
CA GLU A 205 -19.31 6.12 -12.33
C GLU A 205 -19.91 5.73 -10.97
N ALA A 206 -20.01 4.44 -10.65
CA ALA A 206 -20.55 3.98 -9.38
C ALA A 206 -19.69 4.44 -8.18
N VAL A 207 -18.37 4.40 -8.30
CA VAL A 207 -17.45 4.92 -7.28
C VAL A 207 -17.55 6.44 -7.22
N GLY A 208 -17.57 7.13 -8.36
CA GLY A 208 -17.72 8.58 -8.39
C GLY A 208 -19.04 9.07 -7.80
N HIS A 209 -20.15 8.36 -8.01
CA HIS A 209 -21.45 8.66 -7.38
C HIS A 209 -21.34 8.69 -5.85
N VAL A 210 -20.49 7.85 -5.25
CA VAL A 210 -20.25 7.86 -3.79
C VAL A 210 -19.37 9.06 -3.39
N ILE A 211 -18.25 9.27 -4.07
CA ILE A 211 -17.27 10.32 -3.74
C ILE A 211 -17.88 11.72 -3.92
N TYR A 212 -18.61 11.94 -5.01
CA TYR A 212 -19.13 13.25 -5.41
C TYR A 212 -20.60 13.46 -5.06
N ALA A 213 -21.24 12.55 -4.31
CA ALA A 213 -22.62 12.71 -3.87
C ALA A 213 -22.87 14.06 -3.17
N ASP A 214 -24.01 14.71 -3.45
CA ASP A 214 -24.44 15.88 -2.69
C ASP A 214 -25.16 15.48 -1.40
N ASN A 215 -24.44 14.77 -0.54
CA ASN A 215 -24.90 14.36 0.79
C ASN A 215 -23.77 14.57 1.81
N PRO A 216 -24.01 14.39 3.12
CA PRO A 216 -22.98 14.60 4.14
C PRO A 216 -21.70 13.76 3.92
N ILE A 217 -21.84 12.53 3.40
CA ILE A 217 -20.72 11.62 3.15
C ILE A 217 -19.87 12.10 1.97
N GLY A 218 -20.50 12.40 0.82
CA GLY A 218 -19.78 12.93 -0.34
C GLY A 218 -19.13 14.29 -0.05
N ARG A 219 -19.77 15.16 0.75
CA ARG A 219 -19.15 16.41 1.22
C ARG A 219 -17.91 16.16 2.09
N ARG A 220 -17.96 15.18 3.00
CA ARG A 220 -16.79 14.77 3.79
C ARG A 220 -15.65 14.30 2.89
N TYR A 221 -15.92 13.43 1.93
CA TYR A 221 -14.91 12.93 0.99
C TYR A 221 -14.29 14.05 0.16
N ARG A 222 -15.09 14.98 -0.39
CA ARG A 222 -14.55 16.13 -1.13
C ARG A 222 -13.72 17.08 -0.27
N ASN A 223 -14.04 17.22 1.02
CA ASN A 223 -13.23 18.02 1.94
C ASN A 223 -11.83 17.42 2.15
N LEU A 224 -11.67 16.09 2.12
CA LEU A 224 -10.35 15.45 2.18
C LEU A 224 -9.47 15.83 0.98
N LEU A 225 -10.08 15.99 -0.20
CA LEU A 225 -9.38 16.32 -1.45
C LEU A 225 -8.89 17.77 -1.54
N ALA A 226 -9.51 18.70 -0.81
CA ALA A 226 -9.18 20.13 -0.88
C ALA A 226 -7.91 20.51 -0.08
N SER A 227 -7.24 19.53 0.51
CA SER A 227 -6.16 19.72 1.46
C SER A 227 -4.79 19.77 0.75
N GLU A 228 -3.93 20.75 1.07
CA GLU A 228 -2.50 20.81 0.69
C GLU A 228 -1.64 19.50 0.87
N PRO A 229 -0.45 19.40 0.26
CA PRO A 229 0.41 18.20 0.36
C PRO A 229 0.90 17.88 1.79
N GLY A 230 1.16 16.59 2.08
CA GLY A 230 1.62 16.10 3.38
C GLY A 230 1.58 14.58 3.52
N PRO A 231 2.20 13.97 4.54
CA PRO A 231 2.03 12.57 4.88
C PRO A 231 0.57 12.21 5.17
N ARG A 232 0.17 11.02 4.72
CA ARG A 232 -1.24 10.61 4.65
C ARG A 232 -1.50 9.34 5.43
N VAL A 233 -2.73 9.19 5.89
CA VAL A 233 -3.27 8.04 6.63
C VAL A 233 -4.68 7.73 6.16
#